data_AF-A0A538K449-F1
#
_entry.id   AF-A0A538K449-F1
#
_cell.length_a   1.000
_cell.length_b   1.000
_cell.length_c   1.000
_cell.angle_alpha   90.00
_cell.angle_beta   90.00
_cell.angle_gamma   90.00
#
_symmetry.space_group_name_H-M   'P 1'
#
loop_
_entity.id
_entity.type
_entity.pdbx_description
1 polymer ?
#
loop_
_entity_poly.entity_id
_entity_poly.type
_entity_poly.pdbx_seq_one_letter_code
_entity_poly.pdbx_strand_id
1 'polypeptide(L)'
;MEERYPIGETGSVAVSVMRHERREPGYPMWSSAISTRGGEATVHVPGHYPGVLALRLRQADERFVPGARLPAGRDEYLELTALVREDEETLALSSTARSPVRVTVEVPRRELGELATLLDHAQSLIEELRQGLGLVPDSLPDAL
;
A
#
# COMPACT_ATOMS: atom_id res chain seq x y z
N MET A 1 -12.31 -10.40 14.99
CA MET A 1 -11.14 -11.10 14.44
C MET A 1 -10.54 -10.19 13.37
N GLU A 2 -9.22 -10.26 13.15
CA GLU A 2 -8.60 -9.60 12.00
C GLU A 2 -8.17 -10.70 11.03
N GLU A 3 -8.72 -10.68 9.82
CA GLU A 3 -8.32 -11.59 8.75
C GLU A 3 -7.31 -10.88 7.84
N ARG A 4 -6.31 -11.62 7.37
CA ARG A 4 -5.25 -11.10 6.50
C ARG A 4 -5.17 -11.94 5.23
N TYR A 5 -5.21 -11.26 4.08
CA TYR A 5 -5.11 -11.86 2.76
C TYR A 5 -3.84 -11.33 2.08
N PRO A 6 -2.77 -12.15 1.96
CA PRO A 6 -1.57 -11.78 1.23
C PRO A 6 -1.90 -11.49 -0.24
N ILE A 7 -1.34 -10.41 -0.77
CA ILE A 7 -1.46 -10.05 -2.19
C ILE A 7 -0.18 -10.42 -2.95
N GLY A 8 0.98 -10.16 -2.34
CA GLY A 8 2.28 -10.44 -2.92
C GLY A 8 3.37 -9.59 -2.28
N GLU A 9 4.58 -9.68 -2.82
CA GLU A 9 5.76 -8.96 -2.37
C GLU A 9 6.58 -8.43 -3.55
N THR A 10 7.28 -7.32 -3.33
CA THR A 10 8.39 -6.86 -4.16
C THR A 10 9.72 -7.27 -3.50
N GLY A 11 10.85 -6.77 -4.03
CA GLY A 11 12.15 -6.93 -3.36
C GLY A 11 12.20 -6.34 -1.95
N SER A 12 11.49 -5.22 -1.69
CA SER A 12 11.59 -4.47 -0.44
C SER A 12 10.33 -4.49 0.44
N VAL A 13 9.15 -4.73 -0.12
CA VAL A 13 7.88 -4.62 0.62
C VAL A 13 6.91 -5.76 0.33
N ALA A 14 6.05 -6.08 1.29
CA ALA A 14 4.93 -7.00 1.15
C ALA A 14 3.59 -6.26 1.26
N VAL A 15 2.62 -6.68 0.46
CA VAL A 15 1.26 -6.12 0.44
C VAL A 15 0.25 -7.16 0.93
N SER A 16 -0.66 -6.74 1.81
CA SER A 16 -1.77 -7.58 2.26
C SER A 16 -3.04 -6.76 2.41
N VAL A 17 -4.19 -7.37 2.15
CA VAL A 17 -5.51 -6.83 2.52
C VAL A 17 -5.87 -7.33 3.92
N MET A 18 -6.46 -6.46 4.74
CA MET A 18 -6.91 -6.77 6.08
C MET A 18 -8.40 -6.52 6.23
N ARG A 19 -9.09 -7.42 6.92
CA ARG A 19 -10.50 -7.29 7.31
C ARG A 19 -10.61 -6.93 8.79
N HIS A 20 -11.42 -5.92 9.08
CA HIS A 20 -11.69 -5.37 10.41
C HIS A 20 -13.14 -5.62 10.78
N GLU A 21 -13.48 -6.80 11.28
CA GLU A 21 -14.87 -7.21 11.56
C GLU A 21 -15.65 -6.27 12.50
N ARG A 22 -14.94 -5.50 13.33
CA ARG A 22 -15.54 -4.56 14.29
C ARG A 22 -15.95 -3.22 13.67
N ARG A 23 -15.65 -3.00 12.38
CA ARG A 23 -15.94 -1.74 11.69
C ARG A 23 -17.21 -1.84 10.83
N GLU A 24 -17.72 -0.69 10.44
CA GLU A 24 -18.93 -0.58 9.62
C GLU A 24 -18.78 -1.34 8.30
N PRO A 25 -19.85 -2.01 7.83
CA PRO A 25 -19.86 -2.66 6.51
C PRO A 25 -19.48 -1.71 5.38
N GLY A 26 -18.82 -2.23 4.35
CA GLY A 26 -18.29 -1.44 3.24
C GLY A 26 -16.78 -1.20 3.37
N TYR A 27 -16.26 -0.13 2.79
CA TYR A 27 -14.82 0.18 2.82
C TYR A 27 -14.20 0.31 4.23
N PRO A 28 -14.90 0.82 5.27
CA PRO A 28 -14.30 0.92 6.61
C PRO A 28 -13.86 -0.43 7.19
N MET A 29 -14.49 -1.53 6.77
CA MET A 29 -14.13 -2.90 7.14
C MET A 29 -12.80 -3.37 6.54
N TRP A 30 -12.22 -2.64 5.60
CA TRP A 30 -11.04 -3.09 4.85
C TRP A 30 -9.89 -2.08 4.95
N SER A 31 -8.66 -2.60 4.94
CA SER A 31 -7.46 -1.80 4.68
C SER A 31 -6.44 -2.59 3.87
N SER A 32 -5.50 -1.88 3.26
CA SER A 32 -4.29 -2.51 2.71
C SER A 32 -3.10 -2.14 3.57
N ALA A 33 -2.30 -3.14 3.92
CA ALA A 33 -1.05 -2.99 4.64
C ALA A 33 0.12 -3.09 3.65
N ILE A 34 1.05 -2.14 3.73
CA ILE A 34 2.33 -2.14 3.03
C ILE A 34 3.40 -2.25 4.11
N SER A 35 4.05 -3.41 4.18
CA SER A 35 5.04 -3.75 5.19
C SER A 35 6.42 -3.83 4.57
N THR A 36 7.46 -3.34 5.24
CA THR A 36 8.84 -3.69 4.86
C THR A 36 9.02 -5.20 4.96
N ARG A 37 9.85 -5.80 4.10
CA ARG A 37 10.07 -7.25 4.08
C ARG A 37 10.59 -7.79 5.42
N GLY A 38 11.35 -7.00 6.18
CA GLY A 38 11.82 -7.36 7.53
C GLY A 38 10.81 -7.05 8.66
N GLY A 39 9.65 -6.49 8.34
CA GLY A 39 8.58 -6.19 9.30
C GLY A 39 8.86 -4.98 10.22
N GLU A 40 9.91 -4.21 9.95
CA GLU A 40 10.32 -3.04 10.74
C GLU A 40 9.30 -1.90 10.69
N ALA A 41 8.61 -1.75 9.56
CA ALA A 41 7.58 -0.73 9.38
C ALA A 41 6.39 -1.31 8.61
N THR A 42 5.18 -0.87 8.99
CA THR A 42 3.96 -1.14 8.23
C THR A 42 3.11 0.12 8.19
N VAL A 43 2.61 0.42 7.00
CA VAL A 43 1.67 1.51 6.75
C VAL A 43 0.35 0.92 6.28
N HIS A 44 -0.75 1.37 6.88
CA HIS A 44 -2.09 0.98 6.47
C HIS A 44 -2.78 2.11 5.71
N VAL A 45 -3.40 1.78 4.58
CA VAL A 45 -4.29 2.69 3.85
C VAL A 45 -5.73 2.18 3.88
N PRO A 46 -6.75 3.08 3.92
CA PRO A 46 -8.15 2.67 3.95
C PRO A 46 -8.55 1.86 2.71
N GLY A 47 -9.54 0.98 2.83
CA GLY A 47 -9.88 0.01 1.78
C GLY A 47 -10.36 0.59 0.44
N HIS A 48 -10.75 1.87 0.37
CA HIS A 48 -11.10 2.53 -0.90
C HIS A 48 -9.89 3.17 -1.61
N TYR A 49 -8.71 3.10 -0.99
CA TYR A 49 -7.53 3.87 -1.39
C TYR A 49 -6.45 3.10 -2.18
N PRO A 50 -6.32 1.76 -2.16
CA PRO A 50 -5.22 1.07 -2.85
C PRO A 50 -5.08 1.43 -4.34
N GLY A 51 -6.19 1.48 -5.10
CA GLY A 51 -6.14 1.86 -6.52
C GLY A 51 -5.75 3.33 -6.74
N VAL A 52 -6.12 4.23 -5.81
CA VAL A 52 -5.68 5.63 -5.84
C VAL A 52 -4.18 5.70 -5.60
N LEU A 53 -3.67 4.98 -4.59
CA LEU A 53 -2.24 4.92 -4.32
C LEU A 53 -1.46 4.33 -5.49
N ALA A 54 -1.95 3.26 -6.12
CA ALA A 54 -1.34 2.65 -7.30
C ALA A 54 -1.14 3.66 -8.44
N LEU A 55 -2.18 4.44 -8.75
CA LEU A 55 -2.09 5.52 -9.75
C LEU A 55 -1.07 6.58 -9.33
N ARG A 56 -1.04 6.97 -8.06
CA ARG A 56 -0.10 7.96 -7.54
C ARG A 56 1.35 7.48 -7.61
N LEU A 57 1.63 6.19 -7.36
CA LEU A 57 2.96 5.62 -7.49
C LEU A 57 3.45 5.67 -8.94
N ARG A 58 2.59 5.32 -9.91
CA ARG A 58 2.91 5.45 -11.34
C ARG A 58 3.24 6.88 -11.72
N GLN A 59 2.42 7.84 -11.28
CA GLN A 59 2.67 9.27 -11.52
C GLN A 59 3.96 9.76 -10.84
N ALA A 60 4.28 9.23 -9.65
CA ALA A 60 5.49 9.58 -8.94
C ALA A 60 6.75 9.05 -9.67
N ASP A 61 6.68 7.86 -10.25
CA ASP A 61 7.77 7.30 -11.07
C ASP A 61 8.01 8.11 -12.35
N GLU A 62 6.94 8.47 -13.08
CA GLU A 62 7.02 9.29 -14.29
C GLU A 62 7.59 10.71 -14.03
N ARG A 63 7.31 11.26 -12.85
CA ARG A 63 7.65 12.64 -12.47
C ARG A 63 8.74 12.70 -11.41
N PHE A 64 9.54 11.65 -11.29
CA PHE A 64 10.52 11.54 -10.23
C PHE A 64 11.54 12.68 -10.31
N VAL A 65 11.56 13.51 -9.27
CA VAL A 65 12.53 14.59 -9.09
C VAL A 65 12.94 14.55 -7.62
N PRO A 66 14.24 14.40 -7.31
CA PRO A 66 14.69 14.32 -5.92
C PRO A 66 14.19 15.49 -5.06
N GLY A 67 13.65 15.18 -3.88
CA GLY A 67 13.06 16.15 -2.95
C GLY A 67 11.63 16.58 -3.29
N ALA A 68 11.09 16.19 -4.44
CA ALA A 68 9.71 16.52 -4.81
C ALA A 68 8.70 15.71 -4.01
N ARG A 69 7.60 16.37 -3.62
CA ARG A 69 6.39 15.71 -3.11
C ARG A 69 5.49 15.33 -4.28
N LEU A 70 5.10 14.06 -4.38
CA LEU A 70 4.46 13.52 -5.57
C LEU A 70 3.12 12.82 -5.24
N PRO A 71 2.09 12.92 -6.09
CA PRO A 71 1.81 14.04 -7.00
C PRO A 71 1.76 15.39 -6.28
N ALA A 72 1.82 16.49 -7.05
CA ALA A 72 1.70 17.84 -6.52
C ALA A 72 0.34 18.03 -5.81
N GLY A 73 0.35 18.04 -4.48
CA GLY A 73 -0.85 18.17 -3.66
C GLY A 73 -0.67 17.56 -2.27
N ARG A 74 -1.59 17.89 -1.34
CA ARG A 74 -1.71 17.17 -0.07
C ARG A 74 -2.63 15.99 -0.27
N ASP A 75 -2.21 14.85 0.27
CA ASP A 75 -3.06 13.67 0.39
C ASP A 75 -3.44 13.48 1.86
N GLU A 76 -4.62 12.90 2.08
CA GLU A 76 -5.15 12.69 3.43
C GLU A 76 -4.46 11.52 4.15
N TYR A 77 -3.97 10.53 3.40
CA TYR A 77 -3.49 9.27 3.94
C TYR A 77 -1.97 9.13 3.90
N LEU A 78 -1.33 9.47 2.77
CA LEU A 78 0.12 9.34 2.59
C LEU A 78 0.77 10.49 1.83
N GLU A 79 1.84 11.02 2.42
CA GLU A 79 2.80 11.87 1.70
C GLU A 79 3.80 10.99 0.95
N LEU A 80 3.96 11.21 -0.35
CA LEU A 80 5.01 10.57 -1.14
C LEU A 80 6.11 11.58 -1.42
N THR A 81 7.35 11.22 -1.11
CA THR A 81 8.52 12.08 -1.36
C THR A 81 9.58 11.29 -2.11
N ALA A 82 10.03 11.82 -3.25
CA ALA A 82 11.16 11.27 -3.99
C ALA A 82 12.46 11.58 -3.25
N LEU A 83 13.28 10.56 -2.99
CA LEU A 83 14.53 10.65 -2.27
C LEU A 83 15.66 10.04 -3.10
N VAL A 84 16.87 10.55 -2.90
CA VAL A 84 18.10 9.94 -3.41
C VAL A 84 19.08 9.85 -2.25
N ARG A 85 19.61 8.65 -1.99
CA ARG A 85 20.65 8.41 -0.99
C ARG A 85 21.65 7.42 -1.55
N GLU A 86 22.93 7.74 -1.46
CA GLU A 86 24.01 6.82 -1.86
C GLU A 86 23.80 6.26 -3.29
N ASP A 87 23.37 7.12 -4.21
CA ASP A 87 23.01 6.81 -5.61
C ASP A 87 21.78 5.90 -5.81
N GLU A 88 21.03 5.58 -4.75
CA GLU A 88 19.76 4.86 -4.82
C GLU A 88 18.56 5.82 -4.83
N GLU A 89 17.73 5.72 -5.88
CA GLU A 89 16.46 6.45 -5.99
C GLU A 89 15.36 5.68 -5.26
N THR A 90 14.74 6.30 -4.26
CA THR A 90 13.62 5.72 -3.50
C THR A 90 12.44 6.68 -3.46
N LEU A 91 11.25 6.12 -3.24
CA LEU A 91 10.06 6.88 -2.88
C LEU A 91 9.74 6.59 -1.42
N ALA A 92 9.72 7.62 -0.58
CA ALA A 92 9.25 7.53 0.80
C ALA A 92 7.73 7.66 0.85
N LEU A 93 7.06 6.64 1.38
CA LEU A 93 5.64 6.64 1.73
C LEU A 93 5.52 6.94 3.21
N SER A 94 5.16 8.18 3.56
CA SER A 94 5.06 8.64 4.94
C SER A 94 3.62 8.81 5.38
N SER A 95 3.31 8.38 6.61
CA SER A 95 2.08 8.80 7.27
C SER A 95 2.00 10.33 7.36
N THR A 96 0.80 10.87 7.22
CA THR A 96 0.60 12.33 7.27
C THR A 96 0.83 12.89 8.67
N ALA A 97 0.98 14.21 8.77
CA ALA A 97 1.13 14.92 10.03
C ALA A 97 -0.07 14.77 11.01
N ARG A 98 -1.18 14.18 10.56
CA ARG A 98 -2.33 13.83 11.41
C ARG A 98 -2.14 12.51 12.16
N SER A 99 -1.15 11.71 11.77
CA SER A 99 -0.80 10.47 12.47
C SER A 99 -0.07 10.80 13.78
N PRO A 100 -0.44 10.19 14.92
CA PRO A 100 0.24 10.41 16.20
C PRO A 100 1.70 9.93 16.19
N VAL A 101 2.04 9.01 15.28
CA VAL A 101 3.40 8.53 15.02
C VAL A 101 3.70 8.64 13.54
N ARG A 102 4.86 9.21 13.21
CA ARG A 102 5.35 9.27 11.82
C ARG A 102 6.02 7.96 11.46
N VAL A 103 5.44 7.25 10.51
CA VAL A 103 5.98 6.00 9.96
C VAL A 103 6.27 6.25 8.49
N THR A 104 7.45 5.84 8.04
CA THR A 104 7.88 5.95 6.65
C THR A 104 8.35 4.59 6.17
N VAL A 105 7.89 4.20 4.99
CA VAL A 105 8.42 3.07 4.23
C VAL A 105 9.10 3.63 2.99
N GLU A 106 10.37 3.32 2.78
CA GLU A 106 11.09 3.70 1.56
C GLU A 106 11.05 2.52 0.57
N VAL A 107 10.63 2.79 -0.66
CA VAL A 107 10.52 1.79 -1.72
C VAL A 107 11.46 2.18 -2.86
N PRO A 108 12.34 1.29 -3.34
CA PRO A 108 13.19 1.58 -4.49
C PRO A 108 12.37 1.96 -5.71
N ARG A 109 12.80 2.99 -6.44
CA ARG A 109 12.06 3.51 -7.62
C ARG A 109 11.75 2.40 -8.63
N ARG A 110 12.71 1.50 -8.86
CA ARG A 110 12.57 0.34 -9.75
C ARG A 110 11.44 -0.62 -9.37
N GLU A 111 10.95 -0.57 -8.13
CA GLU A 111 9.88 -1.43 -7.61
C GLU A 111 8.50 -0.75 -7.62
N LEU A 112 8.40 0.54 -7.99
CA LEU A 112 7.14 1.29 -7.92
C LEU A 112 6.06 0.74 -8.85
N GLY A 113 6.43 0.28 -10.05
CA GLY A 113 5.50 -0.34 -10.99
C GLY A 113 4.93 -1.67 -10.47
N GLU A 114 5.78 -2.47 -9.85
CA GLU A 114 5.38 -3.75 -9.23
C GLU A 114 4.47 -3.49 -8.02
N LEU A 115 4.86 -2.59 -7.11
CA LEU A 115 4.04 -2.20 -5.97
C LEU A 115 2.69 -1.64 -6.40
N ALA A 116 2.64 -0.81 -7.46
CA ALA A 116 1.39 -0.29 -7.99
C ALA A 116 0.48 -1.41 -8.50
N THR A 117 1.05 -2.43 -9.15
CA THR A 117 0.30 -3.61 -9.61
C THR A 117 -0.29 -4.40 -8.44
N LEU A 118 0.50 -4.63 -7.38
CA LEU A 118 0.01 -5.28 -6.15
C LEU A 118 -1.12 -4.48 -5.50
N LEU A 119 -1.06 -3.15 -5.51
CA LEU A 119 -2.12 -2.30 -4.96
C LEU A 119 -3.41 -2.32 -5.80
N ASP A 120 -3.31 -2.45 -7.14
CA ASP A 120 -4.48 -2.66 -8.00
C ASP A 120 -5.14 -4.02 -7.74
N HIS A 121 -4.35 -5.07 -7.50
CA HIS A 121 -4.86 -6.38 -7.07
C HIS A 121 -5.53 -6.30 -5.68
N ALA A 122 -4.92 -5.56 -4.74
CA ALA A 122 -5.51 -5.33 -3.44
C ALA A 122 -6.87 -4.60 -3.55
N GLN A 123 -6.96 -3.58 -4.42
CA GLN A 123 -8.23 -2.90 -4.70
C GLN A 123 -9.27 -3.86 -5.25
N SER A 124 -8.89 -4.69 -6.23
CA SER A 124 -9.79 -5.65 -6.88
C SER A 124 -10.34 -6.66 -5.87
N LEU A 125 -9.46 -7.22 -5.03
CA LEU A 125 -9.88 -8.14 -3.96
C LEU A 125 -10.84 -7.47 -2.97
N ILE A 126 -10.56 -6.23 -2.55
CA ILE A 126 -11.47 -5.51 -1.64
C ILE A 126 -12.82 -5.28 -2.31
N GLU A 127 -12.89 -4.94 -3.59
CA GLU A 127 -14.17 -4.80 -4.30
C GLU A 127 -14.95 -6.11 -4.35
N GLU A 128 -14.29 -7.22 -4.67
CA GLU A 128 -14.91 -8.54 -4.71
C GLU A 128 -15.47 -8.96 -3.34
N LEU A 129 -14.65 -8.86 -2.29
CA LEU A 129 -15.03 -9.22 -0.93
C LEU A 129 -16.13 -8.29 -0.38
N ARG A 130 -16.05 -6.99 -0.67
CA ARG A 130 -17.05 -5.99 -0.25
C ARG A 130 -18.41 -6.23 -0.89
N GLN A 131 -18.44 -6.69 -2.13
CA GLN A 131 -19.68 -7.00 -2.86
C GLN A 131 -20.24 -8.38 -2.50
N GLY A 132 -19.53 -9.17 -1.68
CA GLY A 132 -19.89 -10.56 -1.37
C GLY A 132 -19.72 -11.49 -2.58
N LEU A 133 -18.92 -11.10 -3.58
CA LEU A 133 -18.71 -11.83 -4.83
C LEU A 133 -17.45 -12.72 -4.82
N GLY A 134 -16.66 -12.69 -3.73
CA GLY A 134 -15.49 -13.55 -3.57
C GLY A 134 -15.79 -14.83 -2.79
N LEU A 135 -15.36 -15.98 -3.32
CA LEU A 135 -15.09 -17.17 -2.50
C LEU A 135 -13.90 -16.80 -1.61
N VAL A 136 -14.12 -16.66 -0.29
CA VAL A 136 -13.00 -16.66 0.67
C VAL A 136 -12.30 -18.02 0.49
N PRO A 137 -11.05 -18.08 0.01
CA PRO A 137 -10.35 -19.34 0.01
C PRO A 137 -10.17 -19.71 1.48
N ASP A 138 -10.76 -20.82 1.92
CA ASP A 138 -10.61 -21.33 3.29
C ASP A 138 -9.13 -21.68 3.61
N SER A 139 -8.22 -21.60 2.64
CA SER A 139 -6.79 -21.83 2.82
C SER A 139 -5.98 -21.23 1.68
N LEU A 140 -4.82 -20.63 2.01
CA LEU A 140 -3.76 -20.31 1.06
C LEU A 140 -3.07 -21.62 0.62
N PRO A 141 -2.61 -21.75 -0.63
CA PRO A 141 -1.67 -22.82 -0.98
C PRO A 141 -0.39 -22.60 -0.18
N ASP A 142 0.11 -23.66 0.47
CA ASP A 142 1.42 -23.65 1.11
C ASP A 142 2.48 -23.21 0.08
N ALA A 143 3.28 -22.22 0.45
CA ALA A 143 4.40 -21.78 -0.37
C ALA A 143 5.36 -22.96 -0.59
N LEU A 144 5.55 -23.33 -1.86
CA LEU A 144 6.58 -24.30 -2.30
C LEU A 144 7.98 -23.70 -2.21
#